data_AF-A0A1F5B663-F1
#
_entry.id   AF-A0A1F5B663-F1
#
_cell.length_a   1.000
_cell.length_b   1.000
_cell.length_c   1.000
_cell.angle_alpha   90.00
_cell.angle_beta   90.00
_cell.angle_gamma   90.00
#
_symmetry.space_group_name_H-M   'P 1'
#
loop_
_entity.id
_entity.type
_entity.pdbx_description
1 polymer ?
#
loop_
_entity_poly.entity_id
_entity_poly.type
_entity_poly.pdbx_seq_one_letter_code
_entity_poly.pdbx_strand_id
1 'polypeptide(L)'
;MFKRHREILPRLSYPTRLVPAGAEMIEEYIIPNGEKAQVLDGLYPFDPVPALTETMYDLHEEKPFRVGDFRVLRGAAMDMLVSPYYFNSGGTVIDWMPPDFKPGGVLSRRIRGQSASLLTCSLGPRPICH
;
A
#
# COMPACT_ATOMS: atom_id res chain seq x y z
N MET A 1 11.71 -28.71 12.17
CA MET A 1 11.60 -27.58 11.21
C MET A 1 10.12 -27.20 11.13
N PHE A 2 9.68 -26.20 11.89
CA PHE A 2 8.26 -25.82 11.92
C PHE A 2 7.92 -25.07 10.63
N LYS A 3 7.22 -25.72 9.70
CA LYS A 3 6.59 -25.01 8.59
C LYS A 3 5.45 -24.18 9.17
N ARG A 4 5.63 -22.86 9.31
CA ARG A 4 4.50 -21.98 9.63
C ARG A 4 3.53 -22.08 8.47
N HIS A 5 2.37 -22.67 8.71
CA HIS A 5 1.28 -22.66 7.75
C HIS A 5 0.84 -21.20 7.61
N ARG A 6 1.17 -20.57 6.47
CA ARG A 6 0.74 -19.22 6.18
C ARG A 6 -0.66 -19.33 5.61
N GLU A 7 -1.66 -18.83 6.34
CA GLU A 7 -3.02 -18.79 5.81
C GLU A 7 -3.03 -17.96 4.52
N ILE A 8 -3.57 -18.55 3.45
CA ILE A 8 -3.74 -17.88 2.16
C ILE A 8 -5.16 -17.32 2.16
N LEU A 9 -5.27 -16.00 2.18
CA LEU A 9 -6.54 -15.31 2.14
C LEU A 9 -7.19 -15.46 0.75
N PRO A 10 -8.54 -15.45 0.68
CA PRO A 10 -9.25 -15.40 -0.59
C PRO A 10 -8.74 -14.30 -1.51
N ARG A 11 -8.86 -14.52 -2.82
CA ARG A 11 -8.55 -13.53 -3.86
C ARG A 11 -9.76 -12.63 -4.08
N LEU A 12 -9.53 -11.36 -4.42
CA LEU A 12 -10.59 -10.52 -4.99
C LEU A 12 -11.16 -11.15 -6.28
N SER A 13 -12.45 -10.89 -6.54
CA SER A 13 -13.17 -11.38 -7.72
C SER A 13 -12.99 -10.48 -8.96
N TYR A 14 -11.76 -9.99 -9.19
CA TYR A 14 -11.41 -9.18 -10.35
C TYR A 14 -10.43 -9.93 -11.27
N PRO A 15 -10.47 -9.68 -12.59
CA PRO A 15 -9.45 -10.21 -13.49
C PRO A 15 -8.07 -9.63 -13.15
N THR A 16 -7.01 -10.38 -13.48
CA THR A 16 -5.63 -9.96 -13.30
C THR A 16 -4.89 -9.83 -14.62
N ARG A 17 -3.84 -9.01 -14.63
CA ARG A 17 -2.79 -9.00 -15.66
C ARG A 17 -1.44 -9.28 -15.00
N LEU A 18 -0.53 -9.87 -15.77
CA LEU A 18 0.85 -10.06 -15.33
C LEU A 18 1.69 -8.82 -15.67
N VAL A 19 2.41 -8.30 -14.67
CA VAL A 19 3.30 -7.15 -14.79
C VAL A 19 4.73 -7.57 -14.46
N PRO A 20 5.71 -7.34 -15.34
CA PRO A 20 7.12 -7.58 -15.03
C PRO A 20 7.62 -6.70 -13.87
N ALA A 21 8.31 -7.31 -12.91
CA ALA A 21 8.95 -6.64 -11.78
C ALA A 21 10.34 -7.26 -11.55
N GLY A 22 11.35 -6.74 -12.26
CA GLY A 22 12.68 -7.34 -12.26
C GLY A 22 12.67 -8.74 -12.87
N ALA A 23 13.08 -9.76 -12.10
CA ALA A 23 13.11 -11.16 -12.53
C ALA A 23 11.76 -11.90 -12.32
N GLU A 24 10.77 -11.26 -11.70
CA GLU A 24 9.50 -11.87 -11.34
C GLU A 24 8.33 -11.27 -12.15
N MET A 25 7.24 -12.02 -12.26
CA MET A 25 5.96 -11.56 -12.80
C MET A 25 4.98 -11.42 -11.65
N ILE A 26 4.39 -10.24 -11.48
CA ILE A 26 3.42 -9.96 -10.43
C ILE A 26 2.02 -9.90 -11.04
N GLU A 27 1.06 -10.56 -10.39
CA GLU A 27 -0.36 -10.44 -10.74
C GLU A 27 -0.92 -9.12 -10.19
N GLU A 28 -1.38 -8.24 -11.09
CA GLU A 28 -2.09 -7.02 -10.75
C GLU A 28 -3.57 -7.16 -11.10
N TYR A 29 -4.45 -6.80 -10.17
CA TYR A 29 -5.89 -6.73 -10.40
C TYR A 29 -6.28 -5.55 -11.29
N ILE A 30 -7.17 -5.82 -12.25
CA ILE A 30 -7.79 -4.81 -13.10
C ILE A 30 -9.12 -4.40 -12.45
N ILE A 31 -9.08 -3.34 -11.65
CA ILE A 31 -10.25 -2.85 -10.91
C ILE A 31 -10.92 -1.72 -11.69
N PRO A 32 -12.22 -1.82 -12.01
CA PRO A 32 -12.97 -0.73 -12.64
C PRO A 32 -12.97 0.54 -11.78
N ASN A 33 -12.89 1.72 -12.41
CA ASN A 33 -12.85 2.99 -11.69
C ASN A 33 -14.06 3.20 -10.76
N GLY A 34 -15.25 2.72 -11.14
CA GLY A 34 -16.46 2.81 -10.33
C GLY A 34 -16.43 1.95 -9.06
N GLU A 35 -15.54 0.97 -8.98
CA GLU A 35 -15.43 0.02 -7.86
C GLU A 35 -14.21 0.30 -6.97
N LYS A 36 -13.31 1.20 -7.38
CA LYS A 36 -12.11 1.53 -6.59
C LYS A 36 -12.41 1.99 -5.17
N ALA A 37 -13.52 2.71 -4.95
CA ALA A 37 -13.90 3.17 -3.61
C ALA A 37 -14.20 1.98 -2.68
N GLN A 38 -14.94 0.99 -3.18
CA GLN A 38 -15.27 -0.21 -2.42
C GLN A 38 -14.04 -1.07 -2.15
N VAL A 39 -13.14 -1.22 -3.14
CA VAL A 39 -11.89 -1.98 -2.95
C VAL A 39 -10.97 -1.28 -1.94
N LEU A 40 -10.88 0.05 -2.01
CA LEU A 40 -10.11 0.82 -1.04
C LEU A 40 -10.66 0.63 0.37
N ASP A 41 -11.98 0.75 0.56
CA ASP A 41 -12.60 0.49 1.86
C ASP A 41 -12.39 -0.94 2.33
N GLY A 42 -12.40 -1.94 1.45
CA GLY A 42 -12.15 -3.34 1.84
C GLY A 42 -10.71 -3.65 2.26
N LEU A 43 -9.72 -2.96 1.68
CA LEU A 43 -8.30 -3.28 1.85
C LEU A 43 -7.53 -2.28 2.73
N TYR A 44 -8.01 -1.06 2.90
CA TYR A 44 -7.30 -0.04 3.67
C TYR A 44 -7.40 -0.34 5.17
N PRO A 45 -6.28 -0.58 5.87
CA PRO A 45 -6.30 -1.14 7.22
C PRO A 45 -6.43 -0.08 8.31
N PHE A 46 -6.43 1.21 7.97
CA PHE A 46 -6.41 2.30 8.96
C PHE A 46 -7.68 3.13 8.96
N ASP A 47 -8.01 3.71 10.12
CA ASP A 47 -9.06 4.73 10.24
C ASP A 47 -8.44 6.13 10.38
N PRO A 48 -8.94 7.14 9.64
CA PRO A 48 -9.98 7.05 8.61
C PRO A 48 -9.46 6.50 7.26
N VAL A 49 -10.37 5.96 6.45
CA VAL A 49 -10.09 5.62 5.03
C VAL A 49 -10.07 6.92 4.21
N PRO A 50 -9.02 7.19 3.43
CA PRO A 50 -8.95 8.41 2.62
C PRO A 50 -9.87 8.33 1.40
N ALA A 51 -10.40 9.46 0.95
CA ALA A 51 -11.18 9.52 -0.28
C ALA A 51 -10.30 9.33 -1.53
N LEU A 52 -10.89 8.81 -2.62
CA LEU A 52 -10.18 8.64 -3.91
C LEU A 52 -9.64 9.95 -4.52
N THR A 53 -10.19 11.09 -4.10
CA THR A 53 -9.76 12.43 -4.52
C THR A 53 -8.65 13.01 -3.66
N GLU A 54 -8.37 12.42 -2.50
CA GLU A 54 -7.30 12.89 -1.62
C GLU A 54 -5.93 12.58 -2.22
N THR A 55 -4.95 13.38 -1.78
CA THR A 55 -3.54 13.16 -2.07
C THR A 55 -2.91 12.49 -0.86
N MET A 56 -2.05 11.50 -1.12
CA MET A 56 -1.17 10.88 -0.13
C MET A 56 0.27 10.99 -0.63
N TYR A 57 1.23 10.72 0.24
CA TYR A 57 2.66 10.68 -0.04
C TYR A 57 3.17 9.26 0.07
N ASP A 58 3.89 8.77 -0.94
CA ASP A 58 4.59 7.49 -0.86
C ASP A 58 5.98 7.69 -0.25
N LEU A 59 6.21 7.11 0.93
CA LEU A 59 7.48 7.22 1.64
C LEU A 59 8.66 6.57 0.90
N HIS A 60 8.44 5.53 0.09
CA HIS A 60 9.51 4.85 -0.66
C HIS A 60 9.93 5.64 -1.89
N GLU A 61 8.97 6.25 -2.59
CA GLU A 61 9.21 7.05 -3.79
C GLU A 61 9.54 8.51 -3.50
N GLU A 62 9.21 8.96 -2.30
CA GLU A 62 9.25 10.36 -1.85
C GLU A 62 8.39 11.30 -2.71
N LYS A 63 7.23 10.83 -3.20
CA LYS A 63 6.35 11.58 -4.11
C LYS A 63 4.89 11.58 -3.67
N PRO A 64 4.15 12.68 -3.89
CA PRO A 64 2.71 12.71 -3.73
C PRO A 64 2.02 11.93 -4.86
N PHE A 65 0.88 11.32 -4.56
CA PHE A 65 0.00 10.69 -5.54
C PHE A 65 -1.46 10.86 -5.12
N ARG A 66 -2.38 10.82 -6.10
CA ARG A 66 -3.82 10.79 -5.81
C ARG A 66 -4.19 9.38 -5.36
N VAL A 67 -4.92 9.25 -4.26
CA VAL A 67 -5.32 7.95 -3.69
C VAL A 67 -6.00 7.08 -4.75
N GLY A 68 -6.88 7.64 -5.57
CA GLY A 68 -7.54 6.91 -6.66
C GLY A 68 -6.61 6.25 -7.70
N ASP A 69 -5.33 6.60 -7.73
CA ASP A 69 -4.32 6.00 -8.61
C ASP A 69 -3.69 4.74 -8.01
N PHE A 70 -4.14 4.30 -6.83
CA PHE A 70 -3.68 3.06 -6.21
C PHE A 70 -3.82 1.85 -7.15
N ARG A 71 -2.99 0.85 -6.86
CA ARG A 71 -2.96 -0.45 -7.54
C ARG A 71 -3.20 -1.54 -6.50
N VAL A 72 -3.68 -2.70 -6.95
CA VAL A 72 -3.85 -3.88 -6.09
C VAL A 72 -3.15 -5.05 -6.72
N LEU A 73 -2.28 -5.69 -5.95
CA LEU A 73 -1.47 -6.82 -6.39
C LEU A 73 -1.90 -8.07 -5.65
N ARG A 74 -1.83 -9.22 -6.31
CA ARG A 74 -1.95 -10.49 -5.60
C ARG A 74 -0.58 -10.88 -5.04
N GLY A 75 -0.43 -10.78 -3.73
CA GLY A 75 0.73 -11.32 -3.01
C GLY A 75 0.60 -12.83 -2.77
N ALA A 76 1.69 -13.41 -2.25
CA ALA A 76 1.74 -14.87 -1.98
C ALA A 76 0.65 -15.37 -1.03
N ALA A 77 0.22 -14.53 -0.07
CA ALA A 77 -0.78 -14.90 0.93
C ALA A 77 -2.05 -14.03 0.91
N MET A 78 -1.99 -12.81 0.37
CA MET A 78 -3.09 -11.85 0.45
C MET A 78 -2.99 -10.80 -0.65
N ASP A 79 -4.07 -10.05 -0.83
CA ASP A 79 -4.12 -8.93 -1.75
C ASP A 79 -3.45 -7.71 -1.10
N MET A 80 -2.64 -7.01 -1.88
CA MET A 80 -1.81 -5.90 -1.42
C MET A 80 -2.29 -4.61 -2.05
N LEU A 81 -2.72 -3.66 -1.22
CA LEU A 81 -2.97 -2.29 -1.63
C LEU A 81 -1.64 -1.54 -1.70
N VAL A 82 -1.31 -1.01 -2.88
CA VAL A 82 0.00 -0.41 -3.15
C VAL A 82 -0.11 0.90 -3.90
N SER A 83 0.91 1.75 -3.74
CA SER A 83 0.99 3.03 -4.44
C SER A 83 1.08 2.83 -5.96
N PRO A 84 0.81 3.86 -6.77
CA PRO A 84 1.08 3.81 -8.21
C PRO A 84 2.57 3.55 -8.53
N TYR A 85 3.47 3.85 -7.58
CA TYR A 85 4.92 3.75 -7.73
C TYR A 85 5.52 2.43 -7.25
N TYR A 86 4.69 1.47 -6.81
CA TYR A 86 5.17 0.20 -6.25
C TYR A 86 6.24 -0.51 -7.09
N PHE A 87 6.11 -0.51 -8.41
CA PHE A 87 7.06 -1.20 -9.30
C PHE A 87 8.42 -0.49 -9.41
N ASN A 88 8.52 0.76 -8.96
CA ASN A 88 9.78 1.50 -8.89
C ASN A 88 10.47 1.34 -7.53
N SER A 89 9.69 1.42 -6.44
CA SER A 89 10.25 1.59 -5.09
C SER A 89 9.59 0.73 -4.00
N GLY A 90 8.51 0.01 -4.30
CA GLY A 90 7.89 -0.96 -3.39
C GLY A 90 6.86 -0.39 -2.40
N GLY A 91 6.44 0.87 -2.55
CA GLY A 91 5.50 1.52 -1.63
C GLY A 91 4.14 0.80 -1.48
N THR A 92 3.89 0.25 -0.30
CA THR A 92 2.61 -0.38 0.08
C THR A 92 1.75 0.58 0.92
N VAL A 93 0.52 0.20 1.27
CA VAL A 93 -0.37 1.04 2.10
C VAL A 93 0.24 1.48 3.44
N ILE A 94 1.16 0.71 4.01
CA ILE A 94 1.85 1.12 5.25
C ILE A 94 2.80 2.29 5.01
N ASP A 95 3.20 2.55 3.77
CA ASP A 95 4.12 3.60 3.36
C ASP A 95 3.40 4.87 2.91
N TRP A 96 2.06 4.84 2.89
CA TRP A 96 1.25 6.00 2.55
C TRP A 96 1.14 6.96 3.74
N MET A 97 1.66 8.16 3.55
CA MET A 97 1.70 9.22 4.56
C MET A 97 0.79 10.39 4.16
N PRO A 98 0.26 11.16 5.12
CA PRO A 98 -0.35 12.45 4.85
C PRO A 98 0.59 13.35 4.03
N PRO A 99 0.07 14.24 3.16
CA PRO A 99 0.90 15.11 2.31
C PRO A 99 1.87 16.03 3.06
N ASP A 100 1.56 16.35 4.31
CA ASP A 100 2.36 17.20 5.20
C ASP A 100 3.35 16.41 6.06
N PHE A 101 3.43 15.08 5.89
CA PHE A 101 4.39 14.24 6.59
C PHE A 101 5.83 14.62 6.20
N LYS A 102 6.67 14.79 7.22
CA LYS A 102 8.08 15.16 7.04
C LYS A 102 8.98 13.94 7.23
N PRO A 103 10.00 13.72 6.39
CA PRO A 103 11.05 12.75 6.66
C PRO A 103 11.63 12.94 8.07
N GLY A 104 11.85 11.85 8.79
CA GLY A 104 12.22 11.89 10.21
C GLY A 104 11.03 11.94 11.18
N GLY A 105 9.80 12.04 10.67
CA GLY A 105 8.58 12.07 11.45
C GLY A 105 8.10 10.68 11.93
N VAL A 106 7.16 10.72 12.86
CA VAL A 106 6.42 9.55 13.35
C VAL A 106 4.94 9.77 13.06
N LEU A 107 4.31 8.77 12.43
CA LEU A 107 2.88 8.74 12.19
C LEU A 107 2.25 7.60 12.99
N SER A 108 1.24 7.92 13.79
CA SER A 108 0.39 6.93 14.47
C SER A 108 -0.94 6.80 13.73
N ARG A 109 -1.26 5.61 13.25
CA ARG A 109 -2.54 5.29 12.58
C ARG A 109 -3.29 4.22 13.33
N ARG A 110 -4.56 4.47 13.64
CA ARG A 110 -5.44 3.47 14.26
C ARG A 110 -5.71 2.35 13.27
N ILE A 111 -5.59 1.10 13.70
CA ILE A 111 -5.96 -0.06 12.88
C ILE A 111 -7.47 -0.29 12.98
N ARG A 112 -8.14 -0.46 11.84
CA ARG A 112 -9.58 -0.65 11.76
C ARG A 112 -10.03 -1.87 12.54
N GLY A 113 -11.09 -1.71 13.33
CA GLY A 113 -11.66 -2.78 14.15
C GLY A 113 -10.76 -3.26 15.29
N GLN A 114 -9.66 -2.55 15.59
CA GLN A 114 -8.74 -2.88 16.67
C GLN A 114 -8.55 -1.70 17.63
N SER A 115 -8.18 -1.99 18.87
CA SER A 115 -7.71 -0.97 19.83
C SER A 115 -6.27 -0.53 19.57
N ALA A 116 -5.55 -1.25 18.71
CA ALA A 116 -4.15 -1.02 18.40
C ALA A 116 -3.94 0.07 17.34
N SER A 117 -2.77 0.69 17.35
CA SER A 117 -2.30 1.62 16.32
C SER A 117 -0.96 1.15 15.77
N LEU A 118 -0.74 1.38 14.48
CA LEU A 118 0.56 1.21 13.85
C LEU A 118 1.34 2.53 13.97
N LEU A 119 2.56 2.43 14.50
CA LEU A 119 3.53 3.52 14.47
C LEU A 119 4.45 3.32 13.28
N THR A 120 4.49 4.30 12.39
CA THR A 120 5.43 4.33 11.27
C THR A 120 6.42 5.45 11.51
N CYS A 121 7.70 5.09 11.57
CA CYS A 121 8.81 6.02 11.81
C CYS A 121 9.64 6.13 10.55
N SER A 122 9.74 7.32 9.98
CA SER A 122 10.73 7.61 8.93
C SER A 122 12.06 7.95 9.61
N LEU A 123 13.16 7.33 9.19
CA LEU A 123 14.48 7.59 9.76
C LEU A 123 15.14 8.88 9.22
N GLY A 124 14.42 9.67 8.40
CA GLY A 124 14.95 10.86 7.74
C GLY A 124 15.62 10.54 6.40
N PRO A 125 16.10 11.57 5.69
CA PRO A 125 16.76 11.39 4.40
C PRO A 125 17.98 10.49 4.56
N ARG A 126 18.20 9.60 3.60
CA ARG A 126 19.44 8.81 3.56
C ARG A 126 20.63 9.77 3.51
N PRO A 127 21.69 9.55 4.30
CA PRO A 127 22.90 10.35 4.15
C PRO A 127 23.38 10.23 2.70
N ILE A 128 23.57 11.38 2.04
CA ILE A 128 24.15 11.43 0.71
C ILE A 128 25.64 11.12 0.90
N CYS A 129 26.05 9.89 0.63
CA CYS A 129 27.47 9.58 0.50
C CYS A 129 27.98 10.25 -0.78
N HIS A 130 28.78 11.30 -0.62
CA HIS A 130 29.56 11.93 -1.68
C HIS A 130 30.79 11.08 -2.04
#